data_AF-A0A7S4LJG5-F1
#
_entry.id   AF-A0A7S4LJG5-F1
#
_cell.length_a   1.000
_cell.length_b   1.000
_cell.length_c   1.000
_cell.angle_alpha   90.00
_cell.angle_beta   90.00
_cell.angle_gamma   90.00
#
_symmetry.space_group_name_H-M   'P 1'
#
loop_
_entity.id
_entity.type
_entity.pdbx_description
1 polymer ?
#
loop_
_entity_poly.entity_id
_entity_poly.type
_entity_poly.pdbx_seq_one_letter_code
_entity_poly.pdbx_strand_id
1 'polypeptide(L)'
;MQSALSTEPQDGRGKLPKAKLLPHEMALLHFGELKDVTHSGASAAWLAASSAQPQSAAHVMVYRPMGDKEMGYLREQGTLPATQPYQTIVEGEGGRIYAEKYLRGHKSVDTAPTTVVEFEVPRALWDTLFNMQHKAEDGAVSHGLGDKGGKGLPLFNAALCNGEATWRIVLVKRPVAAKRR
;
A
#
# COMPACT_ATOMS: atom_id res chain seq x y z
N MET A 1 18.43 -38.12 35.10
CA MET A 1 18.98 -36.88 34.50
C MET A 1 18.39 -36.74 33.11
N GLN A 2 17.29 -35.99 32.99
CA GLN A 2 16.67 -35.70 31.70
C GLN A 2 17.37 -34.48 31.11
N SER A 3 18.07 -34.66 29.99
CA SER A 3 18.70 -33.57 29.25
C SER A 3 17.66 -32.99 28.30
N ALA A 4 17.26 -31.74 28.56
CA ALA A 4 16.32 -31.01 27.73
C ALA A 4 16.99 -30.64 26.41
N LEU A 5 16.41 -31.10 25.30
CA LEU A 5 16.70 -30.62 23.95
C LEU A 5 16.16 -29.20 23.82
N SER A 6 17.02 -28.21 24.04
CA SER A 6 16.76 -26.82 23.66
C SER A 6 16.61 -26.76 22.15
N THR A 7 15.38 -26.62 21.68
CA THR A 7 15.09 -26.32 20.27
C THR A 7 15.13 -24.81 20.15
N GLU A 8 16.24 -24.27 19.63
CA GLU A 8 16.33 -22.84 19.30
C GLU A 8 15.28 -22.49 18.23
N PRO A 9 14.54 -21.37 18.36
CA PRO A 9 13.64 -20.94 17.31
C PRO A 9 14.47 -20.52 16.09
N GLN A 10 14.29 -21.22 14.97
CA GLN A 10 14.85 -20.82 13.68
C GLN A 10 14.28 -19.45 13.29
N ASP A 11 15.10 -18.43 13.46
CA ASP A 11 14.81 -17.07 13.02
C ASP A 11 14.83 -17.05 11.49
N GLY A 12 13.66 -17.24 10.87
CA GLY A 12 13.44 -17.18 9.42
C GLY A 12 13.67 -15.80 8.80
N ARG A 13 14.47 -14.93 9.43
CA ARG A 13 14.92 -13.65 8.90
C ARG A 13 15.95 -13.90 7.82
N GLY A 14 15.46 -14.12 6.59
CA GLY A 14 16.27 -13.88 5.40
C GLY A 14 16.97 -12.52 5.57
N LYS A 15 18.28 -12.48 5.35
CA LYS A 15 19.05 -11.25 5.49
C LYS A 15 18.58 -10.31 4.38
N LEU A 16 17.78 -9.30 4.74
CA LEU A 16 17.32 -8.26 3.82
C LEU A 16 18.48 -7.82 2.92
N PRO A 17 18.33 -7.84 1.59
CA PRO A 17 19.37 -7.31 0.73
C PRO A 17 19.62 -5.83 1.07
N LYS A 18 20.80 -5.31 0.70
CA LYS A 18 21.25 -3.93 1.00
C LYS A 18 20.39 -2.87 0.27
N ALA A 19 19.11 -2.81 0.58
CA ALA A 19 18.17 -1.80 0.14
C ALA A 19 18.10 -0.70 1.20
N LYS A 20 18.00 0.55 0.74
CA LYS A 20 17.82 1.70 1.62
C LYS A 20 16.33 1.87 1.91
N LEU A 21 15.86 1.30 3.02
CA LEU A 21 14.51 1.54 3.53
C LEU A 21 14.39 2.97 4.08
N LEU A 22 13.20 3.56 3.94
CA LEU A 22 12.88 4.82 4.60
C LEU A 22 12.66 4.59 6.12
N PRO A 23 12.84 5.61 6.97
CA PRO A 23 12.72 5.44 8.43
C PRO A 23 11.40 4.83 8.90
N HIS A 24 10.28 5.21 8.27
CA HIS A 24 8.97 4.67 8.62
C HIS A 24 8.79 3.22 8.16
N GLU A 25 9.38 2.82 7.04
CA GLU A 25 9.34 1.44 6.56
C GLU A 25 10.17 0.53 7.45
N MET A 26 11.33 1.03 7.90
CA MET A 26 12.17 0.35 8.88
C MET A 26 11.42 0.16 10.21
N ALA A 27 10.68 1.18 10.66
CA ALA A 27 9.86 1.08 11.86
C ALA A 27 8.77 0.00 11.71
N LEU A 28 8.01 0.03 10.61
CA LEU A 28 6.98 -0.98 10.34
C LEU A 28 7.54 -2.40 10.29
N LEU A 29 8.72 -2.59 9.69
CA LEU A 29 9.42 -3.86 9.69
C LEU A 29 9.85 -4.28 11.11
N HIS A 30 10.40 -3.35 11.89
CA HIS A 30 10.87 -3.60 13.25
C HIS A 30 9.72 -4.00 14.19
N PHE A 31 8.56 -3.35 14.07
CA PHE A 31 7.37 -3.64 14.86
C PHE A 31 6.56 -4.84 14.32
N GLY A 32 7.00 -5.48 13.24
CA GLY A 32 6.35 -6.66 12.67
C GLY A 32 5.06 -6.36 11.89
N GLU A 33 4.78 -5.08 11.63
CA GLU A 33 3.66 -4.64 10.78
C GLU A 33 3.91 -4.97 9.31
N LEU A 34 5.19 -4.93 8.88
CA LEU A 34 5.64 -5.45 7.59
C LEU A 34 6.61 -6.62 7.80
N LYS A 35 6.58 -7.58 6.87
CA LYS A 35 7.51 -8.72 6.81
C LYS A 35 8.37 -8.65 5.56
N ASP A 36 9.63 -9.06 5.67
CA ASP A 36 10.47 -9.28 4.50
C ASP A 36 9.97 -10.50 3.71
N VAL A 37 9.61 -10.26 2.44
CA VAL A 37 9.18 -11.30 1.48
C VAL A 37 10.12 -11.34 0.27
N THR A 38 11.34 -10.84 0.43
CA THR A 38 12.33 -10.77 -0.63
C THR A 38 12.85 -12.17 -0.97
N HIS A 39 12.75 -12.55 -2.25
CA HIS A 39 13.30 -13.82 -2.74
C HIS A 39 14.83 -13.73 -2.93
N SER A 40 15.50 -14.88 -2.89
CA SER A 40 16.94 -14.97 -3.18
C SER A 40 17.25 -14.46 -4.60
N GLY A 41 18.23 -13.58 -4.72
CA GLY A 41 18.64 -12.99 -6.01
C GLY A 41 17.77 -11.81 -6.48
N ALA A 42 16.82 -11.34 -5.67
CA ALA A 42 15.98 -10.21 -6.03
C ALA A 42 16.78 -8.92 -6.29
N SER A 43 16.38 -8.16 -7.31
CA SER A 43 16.91 -6.82 -7.61
C SER A 43 16.30 -5.71 -6.75
N ALA A 44 15.28 -6.04 -5.96
CA ALA A 44 14.59 -5.14 -5.03
C ALA A 44 14.27 -5.88 -3.72
N ALA A 45 14.32 -5.16 -2.61
CA ALA A 45 13.71 -5.60 -1.35
C ALA A 45 12.19 -5.42 -1.44
N TRP A 46 11.48 -6.39 -0.89
CA TRP A 46 10.03 -6.44 -0.85
C TRP A 46 9.57 -6.64 0.60
N LEU A 47 8.79 -5.69 1.10
CA LEU A 47 8.17 -5.78 2.42
C LEU A 47 6.66 -5.84 2.26
N ALA A 48 5.99 -6.76 2.94
CA ALA A 48 4.55 -6.96 2.79
C ALA A 48 3.83 -7.20 4.12
N ALA A 49 2.56 -6.80 4.17
CA ALA A 49 1.59 -7.17 5.18
C ALA A 49 0.39 -7.88 4.53
N SER A 50 -0.27 -8.78 5.24
CA SER A 50 -1.59 -9.27 4.85
C SER A 50 -2.62 -8.15 4.90
N SER A 51 -3.59 -8.16 3.99
CA SER A 51 -4.68 -7.17 3.97
C SER A 51 -5.50 -7.24 5.25
N ALA A 52 -6.00 -6.10 5.70
CA ALA A 52 -6.94 -6.08 6.80
C ALA A 52 -8.30 -6.60 6.33
N GLN A 53 -9.10 -7.05 7.29
CA GLN A 53 -10.53 -7.19 7.06
C GLN A 53 -11.20 -5.89 7.50
N PRO A 54 -12.26 -5.42 6.80
CA PRO A 54 -13.06 -4.31 7.27
C PRO A 54 -13.56 -4.58 8.70
N GLN A 55 -13.52 -3.56 9.55
CA GLN A 55 -13.99 -3.60 10.93
C GLN A 55 -15.49 -3.91 11.01
N SER A 56 -16.25 -3.55 9.98
CA SER A 56 -17.66 -3.87 9.86
C SER A 56 -18.11 -3.93 8.40
N ALA A 57 -19.31 -4.46 8.17
CA ALA A 57 -19.94 -4.45 6.85
C ALA A 57 -20.19 -3.02 6.31
N ALA A 58 -20.17 -2.01 7.18
CA ALA A 58 -20.27 -0.61 6.82
C ALA A 58 -18.95 -0.02 6.30
N HIS A 59 -17.87 -0.79 6.25
CA HIS A 59 -16.57 -0.37 5.73
C HIS A 59 -16.11 -1.25 4.56
N VAL A 60 -15.15 -0.72 3.82
CA VAL A 60 -14.51 -1.39 2.69
C VAL A 60 -13.03 -1.10 2.66
N MET A 61 -12.26 -2.10 2.23
CA MET A 61 -10.86 -1.92 1.92
C MET A 61 -10.70 -1.44 0.48
N VAL A 62 -10.02 -0.32 0.30
CA VAL A 62 -9.59 0.18 -1.01
C VAL A 62 -8.09 0.36 -1.05
N TYR A 63 -7.49 0.16 -2.22
CA TYR A 63 -6.04 0.11 -2.39
C TYR A 63 -5.56 1.14 -3.37
N ARG A 64 -4.35 1.64 -3.12
CA ARG A 64 -3.73 2.68 -3.93
C ARG A 64 -2.22 2.49 -4.02
N PRO A 65 -1.64 2.44 -5.24
CA PRO A 65 -0.20 2.57 -5.42
C PRO A 65 0.21 4.04 -5.25
N MET A 66 1.31 4.28 -4.54
CA MET A 66 1.86 5.61 -4.26
C MET A 66 3.36 5.67 -4.49
N GLY A 67 3.83 6.84 -4.92
CA GLY A 67 5.26 7.19 -4.88
C GLY A 67 5.65 7.84 -3.55
N ASP A 68 6.95 7.94 -3.30
CA ASP A 68 7.49 8.41 -2.01
C ASP A 68 7.01 9.82 -1.60
N LYS A 69 6.87 10.73 -2.57
CA LYS A 69 6.40 12.10 -2.29
C LYS A 69 4.95 12.12 -1.82
N GLU A 70 4.11 11.31 -2.46
CA GLU A 70 2.69 11.21 -2.10
C GLU A 70 2.52 10.53 -0.74
N MET A 71 3.26 9.44 -0.50
CA MET A 71 3.28 8.77 0.80
C MET A 71 3.77 9.71 1.90
N GLY A 72 4.82 10.49 1.64
CA GLY A 72 5.32 11.52 2.56
C GLY A 72 4.22 12.53 2.92
N TYR A 73 3.52 13.05 1.91
CA TYR A 73 2.41 13.99 2.12
C TYR A 73 1.28 13.37 2.95
N LEU A 74 0.84 12.14 2.65
CA LEU A 74 -0.19 11.45 3.43
C LEU A 74 0.23 11.27 4.90
N ARG A 75 1.50 10.92 5.14
CA ARG A 75 2.02 10.76 6.51
C ARG A 75 2.09 12.07 7.28
N GLU A 76 2.43 13.16 6.61
CA GLU A 76 2.62 14.47 7.24
C GLU A 76 1.32 15.25 7.41
N GLN A 77 0.40 15.15 6.45
CA GLN A 77 -0.81 15.96 6.37
C GLN A 77 -2.09 15.17 6.67
N GLY A 78 -2.01 13.83 6.80
CA GLY A 78 -3.17 12.97 6.99
C GLY A 78 -4.12 12.91 5.79
N THR A 79 -3.78 13.53 4.66
CA THR A 79 -4.63 13.66 3.47
C THR A 79 -3.85 13.36 2.20
N LEU A 80 -4.54 13.15 1.08
CA LEU A 80 -3.92 12.95 -0.23
C LEU A 80 -3.68 14.31 -0.93
N PRO A 81 -2.52 14.50 -1.60
CA PRO A 81 -2.21 15.76 -2.26
C PRO A 81 -3.07 15.96 -3.51
N ALA A 82 -3.53 17.19 -3.77
CA ALA A 82 -4.28 17.54 -4.98
C ALA A 82 -3.44 17.63 -6.27
N THR A 83 -2.13 17.46 -6.18
CA THR A 83 -1.18 17.71 -7.27
C THR A 83 -1.08 16.57 -8.28
N GLN A 84 -1.74 15.44 -8.04
CA GLN A 84 -1.66 14.27 -8.91
C GLN A 84 -2.90 14.18 -9.82
N PRO A 85 -2.74 14.24 -11.16
CA PRO A 85 -3.88 14.19 -12.07
C PRO A 85 -4.55 12.80 -12.14
N TYR A 86 -3.77 11.75 -11.91
CA TYR A 86 -4.22 10.35 -11.93
C TYR A 86 -4.08 9.75 -10.55
N GLN A 87 -5.10 9.99 -9.75
CA GLN A 87 -5.26 9.34 -8.46
C GLN A 87 -6.35 8.30 -8.62
N THR A 88 -6.07 7.04 -8.34
CA THR A 88 -7.08 5.98 -8.37
C THR A 88 -7.09 5.22 -7.04
N ILE A 89 -8.28 4.85 -6.60
CA ILE A 89 -8.52 3.88 -5.53
C ILE A 89 -9.28 2.69 -6.11
N VAL A 90 -9.00 1.49 -5.60
CA VAL A 90 -9.52 0.25 -6.17
C VAL A 90 -10.02 -0.65 -5.07
N GLU A 91 -11.24 -1.17 -5.18
CA GLU A 91 -11.88 -1.93 -4.11
C GLU A 91 -11.39 -3.37 -4.01
N GLY A 92 -11.29 -3.85 -2.77
CA GLY A 92 -11.27 -5.25 -2.42
C GLY A 92 -9.98 -5.97 -2.80
N GLU A 93 -10.00 -7.29 -2.69
CA GLU A 93 -8.83 -8.14 -2.96
C GLU A 93 -8.31 -7.97 -4.40
N GLY A 94 -9.23 -7.86 -5.38
CA GLY A 94 -8.88 -7.53 -6.75
C GLY A 94 -8.17 -6.19 -6.86
N GLY A 95 -8.59 -5.18 -6.09
CA GLY A 95 -7.94 -3.88 -6.01
C GLY A 95 -6.52 -3.94 -5.46
N ARG A 96 -6.26 -4.79 -4.47
CA ARG A 96 -4.89 -5.07 -4.02
C ARG A 96 -4.04 -5.62 -5.15
N ILE A 97 -4.46 -6.72 -5.76
CA ILE A 97 -3.72 -7.39 -6.85
C ILE A 97 -3.44 -6.39 -7.98
N TYR A 98 -4.44 -5.57 -8.31
CA TYR A 98 -4.30 -4.52 -9.30
C TYR A 98 -3.27 -3.45 -8.90
N ALA A 99 -3.28 -2.96 -7.66
CA ALA A 99 -2.32 -1.95 -7.19
C ALA A 99 -0.88 -2.49 -7.19
N GLU A 100 -0.66 -3.77 -6.88
CA GLU A 100 0.67 -4.38 -6.88
C GLU A 100 1.30 -4.43 -8.29
N LYS A 101 0.49 -4.43 -9.37
CA LYS A 101 0.98 -4.41 -10.75
C LYS A 101 1.89 -3.21 -11.04
N TYR A 102 1.66 -2.07 -10.39
CA TYR A 102 2.48 -0.88 -10.55
C TYR A 102 3.89 -1.09 -9.99
N LEU A 103 4.00 -1.70 -8.82
CA LEU A 103 5.30 -1.98 -8.20
C LEU A 103 6.03 -3.11 -8.94
N ARG A 104 5.29 -4.08 -9.49
CA ARG A 104 5.85 -5.22 -10.24
C ARG A 104 6.24 -4.89 -11.69
N GLY A 105 5.93 -3.69 -12.17
CA GLY A 105 6.29 -3.24 -13.53
C GLY A 105 5.33 -3.71 -14.63
N HIS A 106 4.15 -4.20 -14.26
CA HIS A 106 3.08 -4.54 -15.23
C HIS A 106 2.21 -3.32 -15.59
N LYS A 107 2.21 -2.28 -14.75
CA LYS A 107 1.63 -0.97 -15.04
C LYS A 107 2.63 0.12 -14.68
N SER A 108 2.57 1.25 -15.39
CA SER A 108 3.47 2.40 -15.17
C SER A 108 2.68 3.71 -15.11
N VAL A 109 3.07 4.58 -14.19
CA VAL A 109 2.62 5.98 -14.07
C VAL A 109 3.82 6.85 -13.70
N ASP A 110 3.73 8.14 -14.00
CA ASP A 110 4.83 9.10 -13.84
C ASP A 110 5.31 9.25 -12.39
N THR A 111 4.49 8.89 -11.41
CA THR A 111 4.84 8.95 -9.98
C THR A 111 5.77 7.82 -9.52
N ALA A 112 6.08 6.85 -10.39
CA ALA A 112 6.93 5.69 -10.12
C ALA A 112 6.63 5.02 -8.77
N PRO A 113 5.44 4.41 -8.60
CA PRO A 113 5.00 3.92 -7.29
C PRO A 113 5.93 2.85 -6.70
N THR A 114 6.24 3.02 -5.43
CA THR A 114 7.11 2.15 -4.61
C THR A 114 6.35 1.53 -3.46
N THR A 115 5.14 2.02 -3.17
CA THR A 115 4.35 1.64 -2.01
C THR A 115 2.92 1.34 -2.44
N VAL A 116 2.29 0.31 -1.86
CA VAL A 116 0.84 0.14 -1.88
C VAL A 116 0.31 0.46 -0.49
N VAL A 117 -0.67 1.36 -0.45
CA VAL A 117 -1.41 1.75 0.74
C VAL A 117 -2.80 1.16 0.64
N GLU A 118 -3.26 0.55 1.73
CA GLU A 118 -4.66 0.20 1.89
C GLU A 118 -5.35 1.23 2.78
N PHE A 119 -6.59 1.52 2.45
CA PHE A 119 -7.48 2.39 3.19
C PHE A 119 -8.69 1.59 3.61
N GLU A 120 -9.10 1.76 4.85
CA GLU A 120 -10.41 1.36 5.30
C GLU A 120 -11.29 2.61 5.26
N VAL A 121 -12.37 2.55 4.47
CA VAL A 121 -13.27 3.69 4.26
C VAL A 121 -14.72 3.29 4.46
N PRO A 122 -15.63 4.24 4.77
CA PRO A 122 -17.05 3.95 4.84
C PRO A 122 -17.58 3.44 3.49
N ARG A 123 -18.40 2.40 3.52
CA ARG A 123 -19.10 1.85 2.36
C ARG A 123 -19.87 2.95 1.61
N ALA A 124 -20.57 3.81 2.35
CA ALA A 124 -21.34 4.90 1.78
C ALA A 124 -20.47 5.89 0.98
N LEU A 125 -19.24 6.16 1.45
CA LEU A 125 -18.29 6.98 0.69
C LEU A 125 -17.90 6.27 -0.60
N TRP A 126 -17.53 4.99 -0.54
CA TRP A 126 -17.20 4.21 -1.72
C TRP A 126 -18.33 4.18 -2.74
N ASP A 127 -19.56 3.90 -2.30
CA ASP A 127 -20.73 3.85 -3.18
C ASP A 127 -21.00 5.22 -3.83
N THR A 128 -20.81 6.31 -3.08
CA THR A 128 -20.90 7.68 -3.61
C THR A 128 -19.88 7.89 -4.72
N LEU A 129 -18.60 7.57 -4.46
CA LEU A 129 -17.53 7.69 -5.44
C LEU A 129 -17.77 6.83 -6.68
N PHE A 130 -18.18 5.57 -6.47
CA PHE A 130 -18.50 4.61 -7.52
C PHE A 130 -19.62 5.11 -8.45
N ASN A 131 -20.66 5.72 -7.87
CA ASN A 131 -21.78 6.29 -8.60
C ASN A 131 -21.39 7.55 -9.39
N MET A 132 -20.42 8.33 -8.90
CA MET A 132 -19.89 9.47 -9.67
C MET A 132 -19.15 9.01 -10.92
N GLN A 133 -18.29 8.00 -10.77
CA GLN A 133 -17.59 7.35 -11.87
C GLN A 133 -17.02 6.02 -11.40
N HIS A 134 -17.07 5.00 -12.23
CA HIS A 134 -16.28 3.80 -12.03
C HIS A 134 -15.69 3.33 -13.34
N LYS A 135 -14.61 2.57 -13.24
CA LYS A 135 -13.99 1.89 -14.37
C LYS A 135 -13.63 0.48 -13.98
N ALA A 136 -14.14 -0.48 -14.75
CA ALA A 136 -13.68 -1.86 -14.69
C ALA A 136 -12.21 -1.92 -15.14
N GLU A 137 -11.40 -2.53 -14.30
CA GLU A 137 -9.99 -2.81 -14.52
C GLU A 137 -9.79 -4.34 -14.49
N ASP A 138 -8.56 -4.80 -14.70
CA ASP A 138 -8.20 -6.22 -14.71
C ASP A 138 -8.57 -6.96 -13.41
N GLY A 139 -9.81 -7.45 -13.32
CA GLY A 139 -10.35 -8.17 -12.15
C GLY A 139 -10.70 -7.28 -10.96
N ALA A 140 -10.86 -5.96 -11.16
CA ALA A 140 -11.17 -5.02 -10.08
C ALA A 140 -12.02 -3.86 -10.58
N VAL A 141 -12.62 -3.11 -9.66
CA VAL A 141 -13.30 -1.85 -9.98
C VAL A 141 -12.60 -0.68 -9.31
N SER A 142 -12.38 0.36 -10.09
CA SER A 142 -11.60 1.52 -9.69
C SER A 142 -12.38 2.82 -9.83
N HIS A 143 -12.01 3.79 -9.00
CA HIS A 143 -12.51 5.16 -9.06
C HIS A 143 -11.33 6.14 -9.09
N GLY A 144 -11.44 7.18 -9.91
CA GLY A 144 -10.47 8.27 -9.96
C GLY A 144 -10.75 9.34 -8.90
N LEU A 145 -9.76 9.79 -8.15
CA LEU A 145 -9.91 10.90 -7.21
C LEU A 145 -9.55 12.26 -7.81
N GLY A 146 -8.66 12.32 -8.81
CA GLY A 146 -8.11 13.57 -9.33
C GLY A 146 -9.06 14.39 -10.20
N ASP A 147 -8.68 15.63 -10.54
CA ASP A 147 -9.54 16.52 -11.32
C ASP A 147 -9.90 15.98 -12.72
N LYS A 148 -9.00 15.16 -13.28
CA LYS A 148 -9.17 14.50 -14.58
C LYS A 148 -9.85 13.13 -14.50
N GLY A 149 -10.13 12.63 -13.30
CA GLY A 149 -10.78 11.34 -13.11
C GLY A 149 -11.59 11.34 -11.82
N GLY A 150 -12.90 11.21 -11.94
CA GLY A 150 -13.89 11.06 -10.86
C GLY A 150 -14.08 12.26 -9.94
N LYS A 151 -13.08 13.13 -9.73
CA LYS A 151 -13.14 14.30 -8.84
C LYS A 151 -13.53 13.95 -7.39
N GLY A 152 -13.24 12.72 -6.97
CA GLY A 152 -13.56 12.20 -5.64
C GLY A 152 -12.65 12.68 -4.50
N LEU A 153 -11.53 13.34 -4.82
CA LEU A 153 -10.52 13.72 -3.83
C LEU A 153 -11.08 14.55 -2.65
N PRO A 154 -11.94 15.57 -2.84
CA PRO A 154 -12.46 16.34 -1.71
C PRO A 154 -13.26 15.48 -0.72
N LEU A 155 -14.08 14.55 -1.23
CA LEU A 155 -14.87 13.64 -0.38
C LEU A 155 -13.97 12.65 0.36
N PHE A 156 -12.96 12.11 -0.34
CA PHE A 156 -12.02 11.16 0.25
C PHE A 156 -11.15 11.81 1.33
N ASN A 157 -10.63 13.02 1.07
CA ASN A 157 -9.87 13.77 2.06
C ASN A 157 -10.73 14.22 3.24
N ALA A 158 -12.00 14.56 3.03
CA ALA A 158 -12.91 14.85 4.13
C ALA A 158 -13.06 13.65 5.08
N ALA A 159 -13.23 12.44 4.53
CA ALA A 159 -13.32 11.22 5.33
C ALA A 159 -12.02 10.94 6.12
N LEU A 160 -10.84 11.19 5.52
CA LEU A 160 -9.56 11.09 6.23
C LEU A 160 -9.47 12.12 7.36
N CYS A 161 -9.82 13.39 7.10
CA CYS A 161 -9.79 14.46 8.09
C CYS A 161 -10.74 14.21 9.27
N ASN A 162 -11.92 13.64 8.99
CA ASN A 162 -12.92 13.35 10.01
C ASN A 162 -12.62 12.07 10.81
N GLY A 163 -11.59 11.31 10.42
CA GLY A 163 -11.26 10.01 11.03
C GLY A 163 -12.23 8.88 10.65
N GLU A 164 -13.06 9.09 9.63
CA GLU A 164 -13.96 8.07 9.07
C GLU A 164 -13.20 7.08 8.19
N ALA A 165 -12.05 7.51 7.65
CA ALA A 165 -11.14 6.68 6.88
C ALA A 165 -9.81 6.52 7.62
N THR A 166 -9.27 5.31 7.61
CA THR A 166 -7.92 5.00 8.11
C THR A 166 -7.07 4.42 6.99
N TRP A 167 -5.76 4.38 7.17
CA TRP A 167 -4.85 3.85 6.18
C TRP A 167 -3.65 3.16 6.79
N ARG A 168 -3.06 2.21 6.05
CA ARG A 168 -1.77 1.62 6.38
C ARG A 168 -1.02 1.15 5.14
N ILE A 169 0.30 1.04 5.27
CA ILE A 169 1.17 0.52 4.21
C ILE A 169 1.08 -1.01 4.21
N VAL A 170 0.88 -1.61 3.03
CA VAL A 170 0.77 -3.08 2.89
C VAL A 170 1.77 -3.71 1.95
N LEU A 171 2.43 -2.91 1.11
CA LEU A 171 3.51 -3.38 0.26
C LEU A 171 4.51 -2.25 0.04
N VAL A 172 5.80 -2.57 0.12
CA VAL A 172 6.91 -1.67 -0.19
C VAL A 172 7.89 -2.38 -1.11
N LYS A 173 8.37 -1.67 -2.13
CA LYS A 173 9.45 -2.08 -3.02
C LYS A 173 10.59 -1.07 -2.94
N ARG A 174 11.80 -1.52 -2.62
CA ARG A 174 13.01 -0.69 -2.64
C ARG A 174 14.09 -1.32 -3.52
N PRO A 175 14.69 -0.59 -4.47
CA PRO A 175 15.79 -1.13 -5.26
C PRO A 175 16.96 -1.51 -4.34
N VAL A 176 17.58 -2.66 -4.59
CA VAL A 176 18.82 -3.04 -3.91
C VAL A 176 19.95 -2.21 -4.49
N ALA A 177 20.81 -1.66 -3.64
CA ALA A 177 21.97 -0.94 -4.11
C ALA A 177 22.81 -1.84 -5.04
N ALA A 178 23.07 -1.37 -6.26
CA ALA A 178 23.91 -2.10 -7.19
C ALA A 178 25.26 -2.38 -6.51
N LYS A 179 25.73 -3.63 -6.56
CA LYS A 179 27.12 -3.94 -6.25
C LYS A 179 27.96 -3.12 -7.23
N ARG A 180 28.61 -2.06 -6.75
CA ARG A 180 29.72 -1.43 -7.49
C ARG A 180 30.70 -2.57 -7.78
N ARG A 181 30.80 -2.96 -9.05
CA ARG A 181 31.83 -3.89 -9.52
C ARG A 181 33.16 -3.17 -9.55
#